data_AF-A0A957NSB3-F1
#
_entry.id   AF-A0A957NSB3-F1
#
_cell.length_a   1.000
_cell.length_b   1.000
_cell.length_c   1.000
_cell.angle_alpha   90.00
_cell.angle_beta   90.00
_cell.angle_gamma   90.00
#
_symmetry.space_group_name_H-M   'P 1'
#
loop_
_entity.id
_entity.type
_entity.pdbx_description
1 polymer ?
#
loop_
_entity_poly.entity_id
_entity_poly.type
_entity_poly.pdbx_seq_one_letter_code
_entity_poly.pdbx_strand_id
1 'polypeptide(L)'
;MYQREYFVPKATGTLSDTLMAFGAAEVIGRLVRRHAPAAAVTLKDTGAYFVIDAGIPIAEAWLDDVAVREDIPFVTASKFAVPDDLPMSLARNVDDTWDQFRRYHEQRKQLSDQKVQTEEMKQALADLEMPADWSVVTYLGDYRMQAQGIHNGLVEQWQRSGKEFAALNMRTVLALFASPVADWAEIASQWKRATKGSSFSDTVTASQLFNPDMGKGQNRAKANKLTMGNEKVFWLLEYLKAVGIWKACAPTKVTNADLRKTYVLSPIELEMRYHDRVFANFRDQLWNESAVKQDIVASLLYAQVLLQQLVEDDALDIFDEGPLSKLVSGMNVATYQLLSANS
;
A
#
# COMPACT_ATOMS: atom_id res chain seq x y z
N MET A 1 12.82 -15.00 -15.50
CA MET A 1 11.66 -14.06 -15.58
C MET A 1 10.36 -14.79 -15.32
N TYR A 2 10.04 -15.86 -16.06
CA TYR A 2 8.87 -16.72 -15.81
C TYR A 2 9.26 -17.81 -14.81
N GLN A 3 8.99 -17.57 -13.54
CA GLN A 3 9.52 -18.38 -12.44
C GLN A 3 8.55 -18.33 -11.26
N ARG A 4 8.85 -19.10 -10.22
CA ARG A 4 8.03 -19.18 -9.01
C ARG A 4 8.36 -18.05 -8.03
N GLU A 5 9.64 -17.74 -7.86
CA GLU A 5 10.11 -16.78 -6.86
C GLU A 5 10.59 -15.48 -7.51
N TYR A 6 10.21 -14.34 -6.94
CA TYR A 6 10.62 -13.00 -7.38
C TYR A 6 11.28 -12.25 -6.22
N PHE A 7 12.24 -11.39 -6.53
CA PHE A 7 13.16 -10.80 -5.55
C PHE A 7 13.06 -9.28 -5.55
N VAL A 8 12.70 -8.70 -4.42
CA VAL A 8 12.60 -7.24 -4.22
C VAL A 8 13.77 -6.79 -3.34
N PRO A 9 14.83 -6.18 -3.91
CA PRO A 9 15.98 -5.71 -3.15
C PRO A 9 15.61 -4.63 -2.14
N LYS A 10 16.27 -4.63 -0.99
CA LYS A 10 16.16 -3.55 0.00
C LYS A 10 17.15 -2.43 -0.33
N ALA A 11 16.81 -1.61 -1.32
CA ALA A 11 17.72 -0.62 -1.88
C ALA A 11 17.87 0.62 -1.00
N THR A 12 16.83 1.01 -0.27
CA THR A 12 16.83 2.24 0.55
C THR A 12 17.00 1.96 2.04
N GLY A 13 16.67 0.74 2.49
CA GLY A 13 16.60 0.41 3.92
C GLY A 13 15.46 1.14 4.64
N THR A 14 14.50 1.70 3.90
CA THR A 14 13.35 2.43 4.44
C THR A 14 12.05 1.67 4.16
N LEU A 15 10.92 2.19 4.64
CA LEU A 15 9.61 1.61 4.35
C LEU A 15 9.31 1.52 2.84
N SER A 16 10.01 2.30 1.99
CA SER A 16 9.87 2.29 0.54
C SER A 16 10.07 0.88 -0.04
N ASP A 17 11.07 0.15 0.47
CA ASP A 17 11.36 -1.22 0.03
C ASP A 17 10.24 -2.18 0.42
N THR A 18 9.66 -1.99 1.61
CA THR A 18 8.55 -2.80 2.10
C THR A 18 7.27 -2.53 1.32
N LEU A 19 6.95 -1.26 1.05
CA LEU A 19 5.81 -0.89 0.19
C LEU A 19 5.94 -1.50 -1.20
N MET A 20 7.13 -1.40 -1.79
CA MET A 20 7.40 -2.00 -3.09
C MET A 20 7.22 -3.51 -3.09
N ALA A 21 7.63 -4.19 -2.01
CA ALA A 21 7.45 -5.63 -1.86
C ALA A 21 5.98 -6.04 -1.76
N PHE A 22 5.19 -5.38 -0.91
CA PHE A 22 3.74 -5.63 -0.82
C PHE A 22 3.02 -5.31 -2.14
N GLY A 23 3.40 -4.22 -2.81
CA GLY A 23 2.83 -3.85 -4.10
C GLY A 23 3.12 -4.84 -5.20
N ALA A 24 4.38 -5.28 -5.31
CA ALA A 24 4.79 -6.32 -6.25
C ALA A 24 4.10 -7.65 -5.95
N ALA A 25 4.00 -8.04 -4.67
CA ALA A 25 3.31 -9.25 -4.25
C ALA A 25 1.82 -9.23 -4.63
N GLU A 26 1.15 -8.08 -4.50
CA GLU A 26 -0.25 -7.94 -4.91
C GLU A 26 -0.44 -8.01 -6.42
N VAL A 27 0.37 -7.27 -7.19
CA VAL A 27 0.25 -7.24 -8.66
C VAL A 27 0.58 -8.62 -9.26
N ILE A 28 1.64 -9.28 -8.79
CA ILE A 28 1.97 -10.65 -9.18
C ILE A 28 0.88 -11.61 -8.70
N GLY A 29 0.42 -11.45 -7.45
CA GLY A 29 -0.59 -12.31 -6.88
C GLY A 29 -1.93 -12.23 -7.61
N ARG A 30 -2.30 -11.07 -8.16
CA ARG A 30 -3.47 -10.95 -9.03
C ARG A 30 -3.35 -11.81 -10.28
N LEU A 31 -2.19 -11.81 -10.95
CA LEU A 31 -1.95 -12.65 -12.12
C LEU A 31 -2.09 -14.13 -11.75
N VAL A 32 -1.46 -14.54 -10.64
CA VAL A 32 -1.54 -15.92 -10.12
C VAL A 32 -2.98 -16.30 -9.80
N ARG A 33 -3.74 -15.46 -9.08
CA ARG A 33 -5.13 -15.74 -8.68
C ARG A 33 -6.06 -15.96 -9.87
N ARG A 34 -5.79 -15.32 -11.02
CA ARG A 34 -6.58 -15.49 -12.25
C ARG A 34 -6.38 -16.87 -12.88
N HIS A 35 -5.13 -17.35 -12.94
CA HIS A 35 -4.78 -18.58 -13.66
C HIS A 35 -4.64 -19.81 -12.76
N ALA A 36 -4.40 -19.61 -11.47
CA ALA A 36 -4.22 -20.64 -10.46
C ALA A 36 -4.77 -20.17 -9.11
N PRO A 37 -6.10 -20.08 -8.94
CA PRO A 37 -6.73 -19.55 -7.73
C PRO A 37 -6.41 -20.34 -6.45
N ALA A 38 -5.96 -21.58 -6.57
CA ALA A 38 -5.54 -22.43 -5.45
C ALA A 38 -4.09 -22.18 -5.00
N ALA A 39 -3.26 -21.50 -5.80
CA ALA A 39 -1.89 -21.19 -5.41
C ALA A 39 -1.88 -20.09 -4.33
N ALA A 40 -1.10 -20.31 -3.27
CA ALA A 40 -0.87 -19.33 -2.23
C ALA A 40 0.35 -18.48 -2.60
N VAL A 41 0.18 -17.16 -2.56
CA VAL A 41 1.26 -16.21 -2.80
C VAL A 41 1.81 -15.80 -1.45
N THR A 42 3.11 -15.95 -1.23
CA THR A 42 3.75 -15.57 0.02
C THR A 42 4.81 -14.50 -0.18
N LEU A 43 4.99 -13.66 0.83
CA LEU A 43 6.01 -12.62 0.91
C LEU A 43 6.92 -12.90 2.09
N LYS A 44 8.21 -13.09 1.83
CA LYS A 44 9.21 -13.46 2.83
C LYS A 44 10.35 -12.47 2.87
N ASP A 45 10.83 -12.13 4.06
CA ASP A 45 12.05 -11.36 4.24
C ASP A 45 13.25 -12.31 4.40
N THR A 46 14.26 -12.16 3.53
CA THR A 46 15.49 -12.96 3.57
C THR A 46 16.72 -12.11 3.89
N GLY A 47 16.53 -10.94 4.52
CA GLY A 47 17.58 -10.02 4.92
C GLY A 47 17.86 -8.97 3.84
N ALA A 48 18.61 -9.33 2.80
CA ALA A 48 19.06 -8.39 1.76
C ALA A 48 17.97 -8.02 0.73
N TYR A 49 16.95 -8.85 0.60
CA TYR A 49 15.82 -8.69 -0.30
C TYR A 49 14.60 -9.38 0.31
N PHE A 50 13.42 -9.05 -0.21
CA PHE A 50 12.23 -9.84 -0.01
C PHE A 50 12.07 -10.86 -1.15
N VAL A 51 11.48 -12.01 -0.85
CA VAL A 51 11.08 -13.04 -1.81
C VAL A 51 9.57 -13.08 -1.89
N ILE A 52 9.04 -12.96 -3.10
CA ILE A 52 7.63 -13.21 -3.42
C ILE A 52 7.58 -14.59 -4.05
N ASP A 53 7.05 -15.57 -3.34
CA ASP A 53 6.78 -16.90 -3.87
C ASP A 53 5.34 -16.93 -4.42
N ALA A 54 5.20 -17.09 -5.74
CA ALA A 54 3.91 -17.20 -6.41
C ALA A 54 3.19 -18.55 -6.13
N GLY A 55 3.83 -19.46 -5.39
CA GLY A 55 3.38 -20.83 -5.12
C GLY A 55 3.61 -21.78 -6.29
N ILE A 56 3.60 -21.25 -7.52
CA ILE A 56 3.82 -21.96 -8.77
C ILE A 56 4.62 -21.09 -9.76
N PRO A 57 5.34 -21.68 -10.72
CA PRO A 57 5.98 -20.91 -11.78
C PRO A 57 4.95 -20.17 -12.64
N ILE A 58 5.18 -18.87 -12.84
CA ILE A 58 4.36 -18.08 -13.76
C ILE A 58 4.65 -18.53 -15.19
N ALA A 59 3.59 -18.84 -15.95
CA ALA A 59 3.72 -19.19 -17.37
C ALA A 59 3.67 -17.93 -18.25
N GLU A 60 4.49 -17.89 -19.31
CA GLU A 60 4.49 -16.79 -20.27
C GLU A 60 3.11 -16.54 -20.90
N ALA A 61 2.38 -17.63 -21.21
CA ALA A 61 1.04 -17.56 -21.80
C ALA A 61 -0.01 -16.86 -20.92
N TRP A 62 0.24 -16.69 -19.61
CA TRP A 62 -0.65 -15.90 -18.76
C TRP A 62 -0.61 -14.42 -19.09
N LEU A 63 0.46 -13.95 -19.75
CA LEU A 63 0.59 -12.56 -20.17
C LEU A 63 -0.37 -12.19 -21.31
N ASP A 64 -0.85 -13.18 -22.07
CA ASP A 64 -1.76 -12.97 -23.21
C ASP A 64 -3.18 -12.58 -22.76
N ASP A 65 -3.54 -12.86 -21.50
CA ASP A 65 -4.87 -12.59 -20.92
C ASP A 65 -4.79 -11.57 -19.75
N VAL A 66 -3.74 -10.73 -19.73
CA VAL A 66 -3.63 -9.67 -18.73
C VAL A 66 -4.64 -8.57 -19.05
N ALA A 67 -5.78 -8.63 -18.37
CA ALA A 67 -6.73 -7.53 -18.36
C ALA A 67 -6.23 -6.38 -17.46
N VAL A 68 -6.45 -5.15 -17.92
CA VAL A 68 -6.30 -3.96 -17.10
C VAL A 68 -7.32 -4.02 -15.97
N ARG A 69 -6.85 -3.86 -14.73
CA ARG A 69 -7.71 -3.80 -13.56
C ARG A 69 -7.17 -2.76 -12.60
N GLU A 70 -8.10 -2.12 -11.89
CA GLU A 70 -7.78 -1.19 -10.81
C GLU A 70 -7.29 -2.00 -9.62
N ASP A 71 -5.97 -2.04 -9.40
CA ASP A 71 -5.38 -2.65 -8.20
C ASP A 71 -5.54 -1.72 -6.97
N ILE A 72 -5.71 -0.42 -7.24
CA ILE A 72 -5.90 0.64 -6.24
C ILE A 72 -6.92 1.66 -6.72
N PRO A 73 -7.70 2.26 -5.80
CA PRO A 73 -8.77 3.19 -6.15
C PRO A 73 -8.22 4.54 -6.63
N PHE A 74 -8.95 5.23 -7.50
CA PHE A 74 -8.68 6.65 -7.75
C PHE A 74 -9.24 7.49 -6.59
N VAL A 75 -8.45 8.40 -6.02
CA VAL A 75 -8.88 9.19 -4.85
C VAL A 75 -9.48 10.51 -5.31
N THR A 76 -10.80 10.67 -5.23
CA THR A 76 -11.49 11.90 -5.62
C THR A 76 -11.61 12.89 -4.47
N ALA A 77 -11.68 14.17 -4.81
CA ALA A 77 -11.99 15.26 -3.90
C ALA A 77 -12.51 16.44 -4.73
N SER A 78 -12.93 17.52 -4.09
CA SER A 78 -13.34 18.77 -4.78
C SER A 78 -12.37 19.26 -5.89
N LYS A 79 -11.06 18.95 -5.80
CA LYS A 79 -10.04 19.33 -6.80
C LYS A 79 -9.62 18.22 -7.77
N PHE A 80 -10.02 16.98 -7.52
CA PHE A 80 -9.61 15.80 -8.30
C PHE A 80 -10.86 15.00 -8.66
N ALA A 81 -11.34 15.18 -9.89
CA ALA A 81 -12.38 14.36 -10.46
C ALA A 81 -11.75 13.18 -11.23
N VAL A 82 -12.50 12.08 -11.34
CA VAL A 82 -12.16 11.01 -12.27
C VAL A 82 -12.25 11.57 -13.70
N PRO A 83 -11.25 11.35 -14.57
CA PRO A 83 -11.36 11.74 -15.98
C PRO A 83 -12.53 11.04 -16.67
N ASP A 84 -13.35 11.79 -17.42
CA ASP A 84 -14.58 11.29 -18.05
C ASP A 84 -14.34 10.09 -19.00
N ASP A 85 -13.13 9.98 -19.56
CA ASP A 85 -12.74 8.92 -20.49
C ASP A 85 -12.15 7.67 -19.81
N LEU A 86 -12.12 7.67 -18.47
CA LEU A 86 -11.70 6.54 -17.65
C LEU A 86 -12.85 6.09 -16.75
N PRO A 87 -13.51 4.97 -17.06
CA PRO A 87 -14.53 4.41 -16.19
C PRO A 87 -13.84 3.75 -14.97
N MET A 88 -13.47 4.57 -13.98
CA MET A 88 -12.87 4.11 -12.72
C MET A 88 -13.98 3.58 -11.79
N SER A 89 -14.03 2.26 -11.65
CA SER A 89 -15.03 1.57 -10.83
C SER A 89 -14.78 1.64 -9.32
N LEU A 90 -13.53 1.87 -8.90
CA LEU A 90 -13.11 1.88 -7.50
C LEU A 90 -12.86 3.30 -6.96
N ALA A 91 -13.42 4.36 -7.55
CA ALA A 91 -13.16 5.72 -7.05
C ALA A 91 -13.56 5.90 -5.57
N ARG A 92 -12.72 6.57 -4.78
CA ARG A 92 -12.94 6.86 -3.35
C ARG A 92 -12.88 8.34 -3.07
N ASN A 93 -13.97 8.89 -2.55
CA ASN A 93 -14.09 10.32 -2.26
C ASN A 93 -13.61 10.66 -0.84
N VAL A 94 -12.63 11.57 -0.77
CA VAL A 94 -12.04 12.05 0.48
C VAL A 94 -13.06 12.81 1.33
N ASP A 95 -13.87 13.66 0.70
CA ASP A 95 -14.85 14.51 1.38
C ASP A 95 -15.96 13.63 1.98
N ASP A 96 -16.49 12.67 1.21
CA ASP A 96 -17.49 11.71 1.69
C ASP A 96 -16.93 10.82 2.82
N THR A 97 -15.67 10.39 2.70
CA THR A 97 -15.00 9.59 3.74
C THR A 97 -14.86 10.38 5.06
N TRP A 98 -14.53 11.68 4.99
CA TRP A 98 -14.48 12.53 6.18
C TRP A 98 -15.86 12.76 6.80
N ASP A 99 -16.89 12.93 5.97
CA ASP A 99 -18.25 13.11 6.46
C ASP A 99 -18.76 11.84 7.15
N GLN A 100 -18.51 10.65 6.57
CA GLN A 100 -18.82 9.37 7.20
C GLN A 100 -18.07 9.20 8.53
N PHE A 101 -16.77 9.51 8.55
CA PHE A 101 -15.96 9.45 9.77
C PHE A 101 -16.52 10.35 10.89
N ARG A 102 -16.93 11.58 10.56
CA ARG A 102 -17.53 12.51 11.53
C ARG A 102 -18.84 11.96 12.10
N ARG A 103 -19.72 11.42 11.25
CA ARG A 103 -21.00 10.81 11.68
C ARG A 103 -20.77 9.59 12.58
N TYR A 104 -19.87 8.68 12.16
CA TYR A 104 -19.51 7.50 12.95
C TYR A 104 -18.99 7.89 14.34
N HIS A 105 -18.08 8.87 14.40
CA HIS A 105 -17.51 9.33 15.67
C HIS A 105 -18.55 10.01 16.58
N GLU A 106 -19.44 10.83 16.01
CA GLU A 106 -20.52 11.47 16.76
C GLU A 106 -21.47 10.42 17.36
N GLN A 107 -21.86 9.43 16.57
CA GLN A 107 -22.73 8.34 17.01
C GLN A 107 -22.08 7.45 18.06
N ARG A 108 -20.80 7.11 17.88
CA ARG A 108 -20.01 6.37 18.87
C ARG A 108 -19.92 7.11 20.21
N LYS A 109 -19.76 8.44 20.17
CA LYS A 109 -19.76 9.28 21.38
C LYS A 109 -21.12 9.25 22.08
N GLN A 110 -22.21 9.42 21.34
CA GLN A 110 -23.57 9.34 21.89
C GLN A 110 -23.82 7.98 22.58
N LEU A 111 -23.35 6.89 21.98
CA LEU A 111 -23.42 5.54 22.55
C LEU A 111 -22.59 5.35 23.83
N SER A 112 -21.44 6.02 23.93
CA SER A 112 -20.60 6.00 25.13
C SER A 112 -21.19 6.83 26.28
N ASP A 113 -21.91 7.90 25.95
CA ASP A 113 -22.52 8.80 26.95
C ASP A 113 -23.84 8.22 27.51
N GLN A 114 -24.48 7.28 26.80
CA GLN A 114 -25.70 6.61 27.24
C GLN A 114 -25.41 5.35 28.07
N LYS A 115 -26.09 5.21 29.21
CA LYS A 115 -25.92 4.08 30.15
C LYS A 115 -26.56 2.77 29.67
N VAL A 116 -27.46 2.82 28.69
CA VAL A 116 -28.15 1.66 28.12
C VAL A 116 -28.10 1.78 26.60
N GLN A 117 -27.51 0.78 25.93
CA GLN A 117 -27.42 0.72 24.48
C GLN A 117 -28.58 -0.14 23.95
N THR A 118 -29.45 0.44 23.12
CA THR A 118 -30.48 -0.34 22.41
C THR A 118 -29.89 -1.03 21.19
N GLU A 119 -30.49 -2.15 20.76
CA GLU A 119 -30.07 -2.85 19.54
C GLU A 119 -30.19 -1.97 18.28
N GLU A 120 -31.18 -1.08 18.24
CA GLU A 120 -31.33 -0.09 17.17
C GLU A 120 -30.11 0.84 17.06
N MET A 121 -29.54 1.26 18.20
CA MET A 121 -28.37 2.13 18.19
C MET A 121 -27.09 1.38 17.81
N LYS A 122 -26.97 0.10 18.17
CA LYS A 122 -25.87 -0.76 17.72
C LYS A 122 -25.94 -0.99 16.21
N GLN A 123 -27.12 -1.26 15.68
CA GLN A 123 -27.34 -1.42 14.24
C GLN A 123 -27.01 -0.13 13.49
N ALA A 124 -27.47 1.02 13.98
CA ALA A 124 -27.17 2.29 13.34
C ALA A 124 -25.67 2.66 13.38
N LEU A 125 -24.91 2.17 14.36
CA LEU A 125 -23.44 2.28 14.35
C LEU A 125 -22.80 1.33 13.33
N ALA A 126 -23.30 0.10 13.22
CA ALA A 126 -22.85 -0.87 12.22
C ALA A 126 -23.12 -0.38 10.78
N ASP A 127 -24.26 0.27 10.55
CA ASP A 127 -24.59 0.85 9.25
C ASP A 127 -23.66 2.03 8.86
N LEU A 128 -22.98 2.62 9.85
CA LEU A 128 -22.00 3.69 9.67
C LEU A 128 -20.55 3.20 9.70
N GLU A 129 -20.33 1.89 9.78
CA GLU A 129 -19.00 1.29 9.85
C GLU A 129 -18.10 1.81 8.72
N MET A 130 -16.89 2.21 9.11
CA MET A 130 -15.93 2.79 8.17
C MET A 130 -15.28 1.68 7.35
N PRO A 131 -15.15 1.83 6.02
CA PRO A 131 -14.36 0.88 5.23
C PRO A 131 -12.92 0.82 5.73
N ALA A 132 -12.31 -0.37 5.83
CA ALA A 132 -10.99 -0.58 6.43
C ALA A 132 -9.83 0.25 5.83
N ASP A 133 -10.02 0.82 4.63
CA ASP A 133 -9.07 1.66 3.92
C ASP A 133 -9.31 3.18 4.09
N TRP A 134 -10.28 3.60 4.91
CA TRP A 134 -10.64 5.00 5.12
C TRP A 134 -9.44 5.86 5.55
N SER A 135 -8.54 5.29 6.36
CA SER A 135 -7.33 5.96 6.85
C SER A 135 -6.33 6.22 5.71
N VAL A 136 -6.27 5.33 4.71
CA VAL A 136 -5.44 5.51 3.50
C VAL A 136 -6.04 6.58 2.59
N VAL A 137 -7.36 6.58 2.39
CA VAL A 137 -8.07 7.60 1.60
C VAL A 137 -7.78 9.00 2.17
N THR A 138 -7.99 9.18 3.48
CA THR A 138 -7.78 10.47 4.15
C THR A 138 -6.31 10.87 4.25
N TYR A 139 -5.40 9.90 4.29
CA TYR A 139 -3.95 10.13 4.25
C TYR A 139 -3.48 10.64 2.89
N LEU A 140 -3.92 10.02 1.80
CA LEU A 140 -3.60 10.45 0.44
C LEU A 140 -4.28 11.78 0.08
N GLY A 141 -5.51 11.98 0.55
CA GLY A 141 -6.31 13.18 0.32
C GLY A 141 -5.92 14.40 1.17
N ASP A 142 -5.03 14.25 2.16
CA ASP A 142 -4.56 15.39 2.94
C ASP A 142 -3.67 16.29 2.05
N TYR A 143 -4.18 17.49 1.74
CA TYR A 143 -3.49 18.47 0.90
C TYR A 143 -2.08 18.82 1.38
N ARG A 144 -1.82 18.68 2.69
CA ARG A 144 -0.51 18.97 3.30
C ARG A 144 0.54 17.94 2.89
N MET A 145 0.11 16.71 2.57
CA MET A 145 0.98 15.62 2.14
C MET A 145 1.33 15.70 0.65
N GLN A 146 0.59 16.50 -0.13
CA GLN A 146 0.80 16.71 -1.58
C GLN A 146 0.91 15.41 -2.41
N ALA A 147 0.29 14.31 -1.95
CA ALA A 147 0.44 12.99 -2.56
C ALA A 147 -0.70 12.61 -3.51
N GLN A 148 -1.91 13.15 -3.32
CA GLN A 148 -3.10 12.78 -4.10
C GLN A 148 -2.89 12.88 -5.61
N GLY A 149 -2.29 13.98 -6.10
CA GLY A 149 -2.05 14.17 -7.54
C GLY A 149 -1.03 13.17 -8.11
N ILE A 150 0.04 12.85 -7.36
CA ILE A 150 1.04 11.86 -7.77
C ILE A 150 0.39 10.47 -7.81
N HIS A 151 -0.31 10.11 -6.73
CA HIS A 151 -1.03 8.86 -6.62
C HIS A 151 -2.02 8.67 -7.78
N ASN A 152 -2.91 9.64 -8.01
CA ASN A 152 -3.91 9.55 -9.06
C ASN A 152 -3.30 9.52 -10.47
N GLY A 153 -2.20 10.24 -10.69
CA GLY A 153 -1.44 10.16 -11.94
C GLY A 153 -0.89 8.75 -12.19
N LEU A 154 -0.47 8.03 -11.15
CA LEU A 154 -0.05 6.63 -11.25
C LEU A 154 -1.22 5.69 -11.57
N VAL A 155 -2.38 5.88 -10.93
CA VAL A 155 -3.60 5.11 -11.21
C VAL A 155 -4.04 5.31 -12.66
N GLU A 156 -4.10 6.56 -13.10
CA GLU A 156 -4.44 6.93 -14.47
C GLU A 156 -3.44 6.33 -15.48
N GLN A 157 -2.15 6.46 -15.23
CA GLN A 157 -1.12 5.92 -16.11
C GLN A 157 -1.18 4.39 -16.19
N TRP A 158 -1.42 3.69 -15.08
CA TRP A 158 -1.62 2.24 -15.09
C TRP A 158 -2.82 1.83 -15.94
N GLN A 159 -3.95 2.52 -15.78
CA GLN A 159 -5.16 2.24 -16.56
C GLN A 159 -4.95 2.50 -18.06
N ARG A 160 -4.43 3.67 -18.41
CA ARG A 160 -4.25 4.06 -19.81
C ARG A 160 -3.20 3.21 -20.50
N SER A 161 -2.02 3.05 -19.89
CA SER A 161 -0.97 2.21 -20.47
C SER A 161 -1.39 0.75 -20.50
N GLY A 162 -2.21 0.28 -19.56
CA GLY A 162 -2.76 -1.07 -19.58
C GLY A 162 -3.59 -1.36 -20.84
N LYS A 163 -4.34 -0.39 -21.38
CA LYS A 163 -5.20 -0.61 -22.56
C LYS A 163 -4.39 -1.05 -23.79
N GLU A 164 -3.15 -0.58 -23.90
CA GLU A 164 -2.26 -0.86 -25.04
C GLU A 164 -1.10 -1.81 -24.68
N PHE A 165 -0.64 -1.76 -23.44
CA PHE A 165 0.63 -2.33 -22.99
C PHE A 165 0.48 -3.18 -21.71
N ALA A 166 -0.70 -3.73 -21.40
CA ALA A 166 -0.92 -4.57 -20.22
C ALA A 166 0.11 -5.71 -20.08
N ALA A 167 0.29 -6.51 -21.14
CA ALA A 167 1.27 -7.60 -21.17
C ALA A 167 2.71 -7.11 -20.99
N LEU A 168 3.05 -5.96 -21.60
CA LEU A 168 4.37 -5.34 -21.46
C LEU A 168 4.60 -4.85 -20.01
N ASN A 169 3.63 -4.16 -19.42
CA ASN A 169 3.71 -3.69 -18.03
C ASN A 169 3.93 -4.87 -17.07
N MET A 170 3.16 -5.94 -17.22
CA MET A 170 3.31 -7.12 -16.38
C MET A 170 4.66 -7.81 -16.62
N ARG A 171 5.08 -7.98 -17.88
CA ARG A 171 6.41 -8.52 -18.21
C ARG A 171 7.53 -7.70 -17.58
N THR A 172 7.42 -6.37 -17.61
CA THR A 172 8.39 -5.47 -16.97
C THR A 172 8.40 -5.64 -15.46
N VAL A 173 7.25 -5.77 -14.80
CA VAL A 173 7.19 -6.08 -13.36
C VAL A 173 7.89 -7.41 -13.04
N LEU A 174 7.61 -8.47 -13.80
CA LEU A 174 8.29 -9.77 -13.63
C LEU A 174 9.79 -9.67 -13.89
N ALA A 175 10.22 -8.85 -14.85
CA ALA A 175 11.62 -8.62 -15.18
C ALA A 175 12.36 -7.91 -14.05
N LEU A 176 11.77 -6.84 -13.50
CA LEU A 176 12.35 -6.04 -12.41
C LEU A 176 12.71 -6.90 -11.21
N PHE A 177 11.91 -7.92 -10.92
CA PHE A 177 12.11 -8.78 -9.75
C PHE A 177 12.56 -10.20 -10.11
N ALA A 178 13.05 -10.45 -11.33
CA ALA A 178 13.48 -11.78 -11.75
C ALA A 178 14.76 -12.27 -11.04
N SER A 179 15.54 -11.36 -10.47
CA SER A 179 16.81 -11.67 -9.79
C SER A 179 17.09 -10.59 -8.73
N PRO A 180 17.75 -10.92 -7.61
CA PRO A 180 18.16 -9.92 -6.60
C PRO A 180 19.08 -8.83 -7.15
N VAL A 181 19.72 -9.07 -8.31
CA VAL A 181 20.66 -8.16 -8.97
C VAL A 181 20.17 -7.70 -10.34
N ALA A 182 18.85 -7.73 -10.58
CA ALA A 182 18.27 -7.27 -11.84
C ALA A 182 18.62 -5.80 -12.11
N ASP A 183 19.04 -5.49 -13.34
CA ASP A 183 19.36 -4.12 -13.76
C ASP A 183 18.07 -3.34 -14.05
N TRP A 184 17.54 -2.69 -13.02
CA TRP A 184 16.32 -1.89 -13.12
C TRP A 184 16.43 -0.75 -14.13
N ALA A 185 17.63 -0.18 -14.32
CA ALA A 185 17.82 0.92 -15.26
C ALA A 185 17.71 0.43 -16.71
N GLU A 186 18.32 -0.71 -17.04
CA GLU A 186 18.20 -1.31 -18.36
C GLU A 186 16.78 -1.82 -18.63
N ILE A 187 16.12 -2.44 -17.64
CA ILE A 187 14.72 -2.88 -17.77
C ILE A 187 13.77 -1.69 -18.01
N ALA A 188 13.95 -0.58 -17.28
CA ALA A 188 13.18 0.65 -17.53
C ALA A 188 13.46 1.22 -18.92
N SER A 189 14.71 1.18 -19.38
CA SER A 189 15.10 1.59 -20.73
C SER A 189 14.43 0.74 -21.81
N GLN A 190 14.32 -0.57 -21.60
CA GLN A 190 13.60 -1.48 -22.50
C GLN A 190 12.11 -1.15 -22.59
N TRP A 191 11.45 -0.91 -21.45
CA TRP A 191 10.04 -0.48 -21.44
C TRP A 191 9.87 0.83 -22.21
N LYS A 192 10.73 1.82 -21.97
CA LYS A 192 10.72 3.11 -22.69
C LYS A 192 10.90 2.95 -24.20
N ARG A 193 11.80 2.05 -24.63
CA ARG A 193 11.99 1.75 -26.06
C ARG A 193 10.75 1.10 -26.66
N ALA A 194 10.10 0.20 -25.94
CA ALA A 194 8.90 -0.50 -26.38
C ALA A 194 7.66 0.41 -26.45
N THR A 195 7.58 1.43 -25.59
CA THR A 195 6.49 2.42 -25.60
C THR A 195 6.82 3.69 -26.38
N LYS A 196 7.92 3.70 -27.14
CA LYS A 196 8.34 4.84 -27.94
C LYS A 196 7.27 5.22 -28.98
N GLY A 197 6.89 6.48 -29.00
CA GLY A 197 5.83 7.00 -29.87
C GLY A 197 4.44 7.03 -29.23
N SER A 198 4.28 6.43 -28.04
CA SER A 198 3.10 6.65 -27.20
C SER A 198 3.18 8.00 -26.47
N SER A 199 2.06 8.42 -25.88
CA SER A 199 1.99 9.60 -25.01
C SER A 199 2.41 9.33 -23.55
N PHE A 200 2.87 8.11 -23.23
CA PHE A 200 3.16 7.71 -21.85
C PHE A 200 4.55 8.16 -21.41
N SER A 201 4.63 8.74 -20.20
CA SER A 201 5.91 9.08 -19.57
C SER A 201 6.56 7.84 -18.96
N ASP A 202 7.85 7.61 -19.19
CA ASP A 202 8.60 6.57 -18.48
C ASP A 202 8.87 6.93 -17.01
N THR A 203 8.75 8.21 -16.64
CA THR A 203 9.09 8.68 -15.30
C THR A 203 7.98 9.47 -14.64
N VAL A 204 7.96 9.42 -13.31
CA VAL A 204 7.09 10.22 -12.45
C VAL A 204 7.92 10.92 -11.39
N THR A 205 7.37 11.97 -10.78
CA THR A 205 7.95 12.56 -9.57
C THR A 205 7.80 11.58 -8.40
N ALA A 206 8.91 11.29 -7.71
CA ALA A 206 8.87 10.51 -6.47
C ALA A 206 8.08 11.25 -5.39
N SER A 207 7.09 10.58 -4.81
CA SER A 207 6.35 11.08 -3.66
C SER A 207 7.17 10.87 -2.40
N GLN A 208 7.36 11.91 -1.59
CA GLN A 208 7.97 11.80 -0.26
C GLN A 208 7.16 10.91 0.68
N LEU A 209 5.86 10.79 0.39
CA LEU A 209 4.98 9.89 1.12
C LEU A 209 5.40 8.44 0.94
N PHE A 210 5.88 8.10 -0.25
CA PHE A 210 6.26 6.74 -0.63
C PHE A 210 7.77 6.52 -0.43
N ASN A 211 8.54 7.61 -0.45
CA ASN A 211 10.00 7.66 -0.42
C ASN A 211 10.47 8.68 0.63
N PRO A 212 10.41 8.36 1.94
CA PRO A 212 10.85 9.28 2.98
C PRO A 212 12.33 9.68 2.87
N ASP A 213 13.16 8.85 2.23
CA ASP A 213 14.56 9.14 1.92
C ASP A 213 14.74 10.18 0.80
N MET A 214 13.73 10.36 -0.07
CA MET A 214 13.77 11.24 -1.25
C MET A 214 13.03 12.57 -1.00
N GLY A 215 13.52 13.33 -0.02
CA GLY A 215 13.02 14.66 0.32
C GLY A 215 13.33 15.75 -0.72
N LYS A 216 12.53 16.83 -0.71
CA LYS A 216 12.78 18.09 -1.44
C LYS A 216 13.95 18.80 -0.75
N GLY A 217 15.16 18.30 -0.95
CA GLY A 217 16.37 18.85 -0.34
C GLY A 217 17.53 17.85 -0.30
N GLN A 218 18.62 18.23 -0.97
CA GLN A 218 20.02 17.79 -0.83
C GLN A 218 20.40 16.30 -0.97
N ASN A 219 19.51 15.33 -0.73
CA ASN A 219 19.80 13.90 -0.86
C ASN A 219 19.67 13.45 -2.32
N ARG A 220 20.66 13.79 -3.14
CA ARG A 220 20.91 13.11 -4.41
C ARG A 220 21.93 12.00 -4.19
N ALA A 221 21.83 10.91 -4.96
CA ALA A 221 22.84 9.86 -5.02
C ALA A 221 24.28 10.40 -5.29
N LYS A 222 24.38 11.61 -5.85
CA LYS A 222 25.65 12.34 -6.01
C LYS A 222 25.49 13.80 -5.57
N ALA A 223 26.29 14.22 -4.59
CA ALA A 223 26.36 15.59 -4.08
C ALA A 223 27.07 16.54 -5.07
N ASN A 224 26.50 16.76 -6.26
CA ASN A 224 27.14 17.54 -7.31
C ASN A 224 26.50 18.92 -7.56
N LYS A 225 25.27 19.18 -7.07
CA LYS A 225 24.59 20.47 -7.20
C LYS A 225 23.57 20.71 -6.07
N LEU A 226 23.54 21.93 -5.54
CA LEU A 226 22.45 22.45 -4.68
C LEU A 226 21.30 22.89 -5.59
N THR A 227 20.39 22.00 -5.93
CA THR A 227 19.17 22.35 -6.66
C THR A 227 17.99 21.66 -6.00
N MET A 228 17.02 22.44 -5.50
CA MET A 228 15.74 21.90 -5.03
C MET A 228 14.95 21.41 -6.24
N GLY A 229 15.06 20.12 -6.56
CA GLY A 229 14.28 19.47 -7.60
C GLY A 229 13.71 18.17 -7.07
N ASN A 230 12.49 17.83 -7.50
CA ASN A 230 11.92 16.52 -7.22
C ASN A 230 12.69 15.45 -8.01
N GLU A 231 12.97 14.32 -7.36
CA GLU A 231 13.61 13.18 -8.03
C GLU A 231 12.61 12.50 -8.97
N LYS A 232 13.08 12.12 -10.16
CA LYS A 232 12.28 11.36 -11.12
C LYS A 232 12.62 9.87 -10.99
N VAL A 233 11.60 9.05 -10.89
CA VAL A 233 11.74 7.58 -10.77
C VAL A 233 10.94 6.89 -11.87
N PHE A 234 11.30 5.64 -12.18
CA PHE A 234 10.54 4.82 -13.11
C PHE A 234 9.13 4.60 -12.59
N TRP A 235 8.12 4.93 -13.39
CA TRP A 235 6.74 5.06 -12.92
C TRP A 235 6.16 3.73 -12.37
N LEU A 236 6.54 2.58 -12.94
CA LEU A 236 6.07 1.28 -12.45
C LEU A 236 6.56 1.00 -11.02
N LEU A 237 7.80 1.35 -10.68
CA LEU A 237 8.30 1.16 -9.31
C LEU A 237 7.51 2.02 -8.32
N GLU A 238 7.19 3.25 -8.71
CA GLU A 238 6.40 4.16 -7.87
C GLU A 238 4.93 3.71 -7.77
N TYR A 239 4.37 3.18 -8.86
CA TYR A 239 3.04 2.57 -8.86
C TYR A 239 2.97 1.39 -7.88
N LEU A 240 3.97 0.51 -7.88
CA LEU A 240 4.02 -0.61 -6.94
C LEU A 240 4.07 -0.13 -5.49
N LYS A 241 4.82 0.94 -5.17
CA LYS A 241 4.78 1.53 -3.82
C LYS A 241 3.40 2.08 -3.48
N ALA A 242 2.71 2.71 -4.44
CA ALA A 242 1.33 3.14 -4.26
C ALA A 242 0.41 1.96 -3.95
N VAL A 243 0.52 0.83 -4.67
CA VAL A 243 -0.19 -0.42 -4.33
C VAL A 243 0.16 -0.90 -2.92
N GLY A 244 1.43 -0.87 -2.56
CA GLY A 244 1.91 -1.21 -1.22
C GLY A 244 1.25 -0.41 -0.10
N ILE A 245 0.93 0.88 -0.33
CA ILE A 245 0.24 1.71 0.67
C ILE A 245 -1.14 1.17 0.98
N TRP A 246 -1.91 0.81 -0.04
CA TRP A 246 -3.24 0.25 0.16
C TRP A 246 -3.21 -1.12 0.85
N LYS A 247 -2.11 -1.86 0.70
CA LYS A 247 -1.95 -3.21 1.23
C LYS A 247 -1.34 -3.28 2.63
N ALA A 248 -0.44 -2.37 2.98
CA ALA A 248 0.39 -2.53 4.17
C ALA A 248 0.52 -1.27 5.02
N CYS A 249 -0.06 -0.12 4.62
CA CYS A 249 -0.05 1.08 5.46
C CYS A 249 -1.26 1.16 6.39
N ALA A 250 -0.99 1.53 7.63
CA ALA A 250 -1.97 2.03 8.60
C ALA A 250 -1.59 3.46 9.01
N PRO A 251 -2.07 4.49 8.29
CA PRO A 251 -1.82 5.88 8.65
C PRO A 251 -2.63 6.32 9.88
N THR A 252 -2.01 7.07 10.77
CA THR A 252 -2.65 7.67 11.93
C THR A 252 -2.27 9.14 12.06
N LYS A 253 -3.13 9.90 12.76
CA LYS A 253 -2.86 11.26 13.18
C LYS A 253 -2.73 11.27 14.69
N VAL A 254 -1.62 11.79 15.19
CA VAL A 254 -1.42 11.89 16.63
C VAL A 254 -2.33 12.98 17.20
N THR A 255 -3.00 12.68 18.32
CA THR A 255 -4.02 13.58 18.89
C THR A 255 -3.43 14.82 19.58
N ASN A 256 -2.19 14.75 20.06
CA ASN A 256 -1.54 15.80 20.84
C ASN A 256 -0.43 16.56 20.10
N ALA A 257 -0.30 16.38 18.78
CA ALA A 257 0.70 17.06 17.97
C ALA A 257 0.23 17.15 16.51
N ASP A 258 0.72 18.13 15.75
CA ASP A 258 0.59 18.17 14.29
C ASP A 258 1.55 17.19 13.63
N LEU A 259 1.37 15.92 13.99
CA LEU A 259 2.22 14.79 13.65
C LEU A 259 1.36 13.69 13.04
N ARG A 260 1.80 13.15 11.91
CA ARG A 260 1.25 11.93 11.33
C ARG A 260 2.25 10.81 11.49
N LYS A 261 1.75 9.62 11.81
CA LYS A 261 2.53 8.39 11.81
C LYS A 261 1.95 7.45 10.78
N THR A 262 2.81 6.71 10.11
CA THR A 262 2.38 5.69 9.15
C THR A 262 3.12 4.42 9.49
N TYR A 263 2.35 3.42 9.92
CA TYR A 263 2.84 2.10 10.23
C TYR A 263 2.78 1.23 8.97
N VAL A 264 3.89 0.59 8.63
CA VAL A 264 3.99 -0.37 7.54
C VAL A 264 4.50 -1.67 8.12
N LEU A 265 3.73 -2.75 7.99
CA LEU A 265 4.14 -4.05 8.54
C LEU A 265 5.46 -4.53 7.93
N SER A 266 6.35 -5.05 8.78
CA SER A 266 7.61 -5.66 8.36
C SER A 266 7.43 -7.18 8.29
N PRO A 267 7.30 -7.77 7.09
CA PRO A 267 7.05 -9.20 6.95
C PRO A 267 8.27 -10.01 7.38
N ILE A 268 8.06 -11.21 7.93
CA ILE A 268 9.06 -12.28 7.97
C ILE A 268 8.67 -13.32 6.92
N GLU A 269 7.45 -13.83 6.97
CA GLU A 269 6.85 -14.76 6.00
C GLU A 269 5.32 -14.66 6.09
N LEU A 270 4.68 -14.10 5.07
CA LEU A 270 3.24 -13.84 5.05
C LEU A 270 2.59 -14.46 3.83
N GLU A 271 1.54 -15.25 4.01
CA GLU A 271 0.59 -15.56 2.93
C GLU A 271 -0.30 -14.33 2.69
N MET A 272 -0.37 -13.87 1.43
CA MET A 272 -0.95 -12.56 1.12
C MET A 272 -2.46 -12.46 1.41
N ARG A 273 -3.24 -13.55 1.23
CA ARG A 273 -4.67 -13.53 1.57
C ARG A 273 -4.90 -13.53 3.08
N TYR A 274 -4.08 -14.27 3.84
CA TYR A 274 -4.08 -14.22 5.30
C TYR A 274 -3.73 -12.82 5.80
N HIS A 275 -2.68 -12.21 5.25
CA HIS A 275 -2.32 -10.81 5.53
C HIS A 275 -3.48 -9.86 5.26
N ASP A 276 -4.14 -9.95 4.09
CA ASP A 276 -5.25 -9.07 3.74
C ASP A 276 -6.38 -9.12 4.78
N ARG A 277 -6.71 -10.30 5.32
CA ARG A 277 -7.73 -10.47 6.38
C ARG A 277 -7.29 -9.85 7.71
N VAL A 278 -6.12 -10.26 8.22
CA VAL A 278 -5.60 -9.79 9.51
C VAL A 278 -5.37 -8.28 9.48
N PHE A 279 -4.79 -7.76 8.40
CA PHE A 279 -4.45 -6.35 8.30
C PHE A 279 -5.67 -5.45 8.10
N ALA A 280 -6.72 -5.92 7.43
CA ALA A 280 -7.99 -5.19 7.38
C ALA A 280 -8.58 -4.98 8.78
N ASN A 281 -8.65 -6.05 9.58
CA ASN A 281 -9.14 -5.98 10.96
C ASN A 281 -8.26 -5.09 11.85
N PHE A 282 -6.93 -5.16 11.68
CA PHE A 282 -6.02 -4.27 12.39
C PHE A 282 -6.24 -2.79 12.05
N ARG A 283 -6.38 -2.45 10.76
CA ARG A 283 -6.61 -1.06 10.34
C ARG A 283 -7.95 -0.52 10.82
N ASP A 284 -8.98 -1.36 10.81
CA ASP A 284 -10.30 -0.98 11.32
C ASP A 284 -10.26 -0.63 12.82
N GLN A 285 -9.48 -1.39 13.59
CA GLN A 285 -9.35 -1.19 15.03
C GLN A 285 -8.27 -0.18 15.43
N LEU A 286 -7.39 0.26 14.51
CA LEU A 286 -6.31 1.20 14.83
C LEU A 286 -6.81 2.64 14.79
N TRP A 287 -7.16 3.16 15.97
CA TRP A 287 -7.60 4.55 16.14
C TRP A 287 -6.46 5.47 16.59
N ASN A 288 -6.70 6.78 16.47
CA ASN A 288 -5.75 7.84 16.81
C ASN A 288 -5.57 7.99 18.33
N GLU A 289 -4.31 8.07 18.75
CA GLU A 289 -3.86 8.17 20.14
C GLU A 289 -2.72 9.22 20.26
N SER A 290 -2.22 9.44 21.48
CA SER A 290 -1.04 10.31 21.70
C SER A 290 0.24 9.68 21.13
N ALA A 291 1.26 10.49 20.79
CA ALA A 291 2.42 10.03 20.02
C ALA A 291 3.10 8.75 20.55
N VAL A 292 3.38 8.68 21.86
CA VAL A 292 4.02 7.51 22.48
C VAL A 292 3.04 6.35 22.62
N LYS A 293 1.81 6.63 23.04
CA LYS A 293 0.77 5.62 23.21
C LYS A 293 0.44 4.96 21.87
N GLN A 294 0.49 5.69 20.77
CA GLN A 294 0.19 5.17 19.43
C GLN A 294 1.09 4.01 19.04
N ASP A 295 2.41 4.08 19.29
CA ASP A 295 3.34 3.01 18.91
C ASP A 295 3.08 1.73 19.72
N ILE A 296 2.82 1.90 21.02
CA ILE A 296 2.49 0.80 21.93
C ILE A 296 1.15 0.17 21.52
N VAL A 297 0.13 1.00 21.28
CA VAL A 297 -1.20 0.55 20.86
C VAL A 297 -1.14 -0.15 19.52
N ALA A 298 -0.43 0.38 18.52
CA ALA A 298 -0.31 -0.27 17.22
C ALA A 298 0.29 -1.68 17.34
N SER A 299 1.35 -1.82 18.14
CA SER A 299 2.03 -3.11 18.34
C SER A 299 1.15 -4.11 19.09
N LEU A 300 0.53 -3.70 20.20
CA LEU A 300 -0.34 -4.56 21.01
C LEU A 300 -1.62 -4.94 20.27
N LEU A 301 -2.22 -3.99 19.56
CA LEU A 301 -3.43 -4.22 18.79
C LEU A 301 -3.19 -5.20 17.64
N TYR A 302 -2.09 -5.06 16.91
CA TYR A 302 -1.78 -6.02 15.85
C TYR A 302 -1.59 -7.43 16.41
N ALA A 303 -0.86 -7.57 17.52
CA ALA A 303 -0.70 -8.85 18.19
C ALA A 303 -2.05 -9.43 18.64
N GLN A 304 -2.95 -8.60 19.19
CA GLN A 304 -4.29 -9.01 19.57
C GLN A 304 -5.11 -9.50 18.38
N VAL A 305 -5.16 -8.73 17.28
CA VAL A 305 -5.92 -9.09 16.07
C VAL A 305 -5.39 -10.38 15.45
N LEU A 306 -4.07 -10.56 15.42
CA LEU A 306 -3.45 -11.78 14.94
C LEU A 306 -3.85 -13.00 15.78
N LEU A 307 -3.80 -12.88 17.12
CA LEU A 307 -4.22 -13.95 18.03
C LEU A 307 -5.70 -14.27 17.89
N GLN A 308 -6.56 -13.27 17.73
CA GLN A 308 -8.00 -13.47 17.50
C GLN A 308 -8.26 -14.26 16.21
N GLN A 309 -7.64 -13.84 15.09
CA GLN A 309 -7.80 -14.56 13.82
C GLN A 309 -7.36 -16.03 13.92
N LEU A 310 -6.29 -16.32 14.67
CA LEU A 310 -5.80 -17.69 14.82
C LEU A 310 -6.73 -18.57 15.65
N VAL A 311 -7.35 -18.01 16.68
CA VAL A 311 -8.39 -18.70 17.46
C VAL A 311 -9.60 -19.00 16.57
N GLU A 312 -10.00 -18.06 15.71
CA GLU A 312 -11.11 -18.24 14.76
C GLU A 312 -10.79 -19.30 13.67
N ASP A 313 -9.55 -19.35 13.20
CA ASP A 313 -9.09 -20.30 12.20
C ASP A 313 -8.87 -21.73 12.77
N ASP A 314 -9.13 -21.94 14.08
CA ASP A 314 -8.86 -23.17 14.84
C ASP A 314 -7.40 -23.66 14.69
N ALA A 315 -6.50 -22.72 14.43
CA ALA A 315 -5.07 -22.96 14.23
C ALA A 315 -4.33 -22.97 15.58
N LEU A 316 -4.85 -23.75 16.54
CA LEU A 316 -4.43 -23.76 17.95
C LEU A 316 -3.13 -24.53 18.24
N ASP A 317 -2.29 -24.81 17.24
CA ASP A 317 -0.91 -25.29 17.41
C ASP A 317 0.03 -24.16 17.90
N ILE A 318 -0.45 -23.33 18.83
CA ILE A 318 0.17 -22.10 19.38
C ILE A 318 1.40 -22.38 20.26
N PHE A 319 1.61 -23.63 20.65
CA PHE A 319 2.63 -24.02 21.64
C PHE A 319 3.76 -24.89 21.07
N ASP A 320 3.64 -25.34 19.82
CA ASP A 320 4.81 -25.82 19.06
C ASP A 320 5.53 -24.59 18.47
N GLU A 321 6.79 -24.73 18.01
CA GLU A 321 7.56 -23.67 17.32
C GLU A 321 6.95 -23.29 15.95
N GLY A 322 5.67 -22.97 15.95
CA GLY A 322 4.79 -22.91 14.81
C GLY A 322 4.90 -21.61 14.00
N PRO A 323 4.06 -21.49 12.95
CA PRO A 323 4.12 -20.43 11.94
C PRO A 323 4.02 -19.01 12.50
N LEU A 324 3.46 -18.83 13.70
CA LEU A 324 3.28 -17.56 14.41
C LEU A 324 4.58 -16.76 14.64
N SER A 325 5.67 -17.44 14.99
CA SER A 325 6.97 -16.80 15.27
C SER A 325 7.63 -16.20 14.02
N LYS A 326 7.10 -16.51 12.83
CA LYS A 326 7.68 -16.20 11.52
C LYS A 326 6.78 -15.33 10.65
N LEU A 327 5.74 -14.69 11.20
CA LEU A 327 4.83 -13.88 10.37
C LEU A 327 5.36 -12.46 10.15
N VAL A 328 5.61 -11.70 11.22
CA VAL A 328 6.07 -10.30 11.15
C VAL A 328 7.15 -10.02 12.19
N SER A 329 8.07 -9.12 11.87
CA SER A 329 9.14 -8.67 12.77
C SER A 329 8.82 -7.36 13.49
N GLY A 330 7.70 -6.72 13.14
CA GLY A 330 7.26 -5.45 13.69
C GLY A 330 6.65 -4.56 12.61
N MET A 331 6.82 -3.24 12.77
CA MET A 331 6.35 -2.23 11.82
C MET A 331 7.46 -1.21 11.56
N ASN A 332 7.69 -0.89 10.29
CA ASN A 332 8.39 0.32 9.90
C ASN A 332 7.47 1.52 10.15
N VAL A 333 8.01 2.60 10.73
CA VAL A 333 7.23 3.80 11.07
C VAL A 333 7.83 5.00 10.35
N ALA A 334 7.06 5.63 9.47
CA ALA A 334 7.34 7.00 9.03
C ALA A 334 6.59 8.01 9.89
N THR A 335 7.28 9.09 10.22
CA THR A 335 6.72 10.21 10.98
C THR A 335 6.83 11.47 10.15
N TYR A 336 5.69 12.14 9.96
CA TYR A 336 5.59 13.39 9.21
C TYR A 336 5.17 14.49 10.16
N GLN A 337 6.07 15.44 10.38
CA GLN A 337 5.80 16.62 11.19
C GLN A 337 5.50 17.80 10.27
N LEU A 338 4.39 18.48 10.53
CA LEU A 338 4.10 19.72 9.84
C LEU A 338 4.99 20.82 10.41
N LEU A 339 5.88 21.36 9.57
CA LEU A 339 6.87 22.37 9.96
C LEU A 339 6.32 23.80 9.90
N SER A 340 5.08 24.01 9.46
CA SER A 340 4.44 25.34 9.41
C SER A 340 3.07 25.34 10.07
N ALA A 341 2.89 26.23 11.05
CA ALA A 341 1.59 26.66 11.58
C ALA A 341 0.97 27.75 10.68
N ASN A 342 1.06 27.59 9.35
CA ASN A 342 0.54 28.59 8.43
C ASN A 342 -0.95 28.30 8.17
N SER A 343 -1.74 28.86 9.08
CA SER A 343 -3.15 29.26 8.93
C SER A 343 -3.39 30.03 7.65
#